data_AF-A0A1H6EFY2-F1
#
_entry.id   AF-A0A1H6EFY2-F1
#
_cell.length_a   1.000
_cell.length_b   1.000
_cell.length_c   1.000
_cell.angle_alpha   90.00
_cell.angle_beta   90.00
_cell.angle_gamma   90.00
#
_symmetry.space_group_name_H-M   'P 1'
#
loop_
_entity.id
_entity.type
_entity.pdbx_description
1 polymer ?
#
loop_
_entity_poly.entity_id
_entity_poly.type
_entity_poly.pdbx_seq_one_letter_code
_entity_poly.pdbx_strand_id
1 'polypeptide(L)'
;MASNGYTAGSIDLPADDDGDLEGSRPYVDSLGAPDPEMDLVEDFQALAPLLDELGDRDRRLLQMRFGQEMTQSEIGAELGCSQMHVSRLLTRLLGNLRAGMLTDK
;
A
#
# COMPACT_ATOMS: atom_id res chain seq x y z
N MET A 1 4.29 -17.26 28.84
CA MET A 1 3.48 -18.23 28.09
C MET A 1 2.12 -17.61 27.84
N ALA A 2 1.55 -17.78 26.65
CA ALA A 2 0.40 -16.99 26.21
C ALA A 2 -0.90 -17.36 26.94
N SER A 3 -1.80 -16.38 27.05
CA SER A 3 -3.08 -16.50 27.77
C SER A 3 -4.26 -16.50 26.79
N ASN A 4 -5.21 -17.40 27.04
CA ASN A 4 -6.59 -17.43 26.51
C ASN A 4 -6.67 -17.80 24.99
N GLY A 5 -7.54 -18.70 24.52
CA GLY A 5 -8.95 -18.92 24.91
C GLY A 5 -9.76 -17.70 24.44
N TYR A 6 -10.92 -17.74 23.79
CA TYR A 6 -12.05 -18.69 23.69
C TYR A 6 -12.94 -18.15 22.54
N THR A 7 -13.74 -18.91 21.80
CA THR A 7 -14.09 -20.34 21.86
C THR A 7 -14.60 -20.78 20.47
N ALA A 8 -14.59 -22.07 20.15
CA ALA A 8 -15.16 -22.60 18.90
C ALA A 8 -16.69 -22.44 18.85
N GLY A 9 -17.24 -22.05 17.70
CA GLY A 9 -18.68 -21.87 17.51
C GLY A 9 -19.46 -23.16 17.82
N SER A 10 -20.55 -23.02 18.58
CA SER A 10 -21.41 -24.14 18.97
C SER A 10 -21.97 -24.84 17.73
N ILE A 11 -21.67 -26.13 17.57
CA ILE A 11 -22.37 -26.98 16.63
C ILE A 11 -23.65 -27.45 17.32
N ASP A 12 -24.77 -26.79 17.00
CA ASP A 12 -26.10 -27.27 17.37
C ASP A 12 -26.94 -27.32 16.10
N LEU A 13 -27.41 -28.51 15.79
CA LEU A 13 -28.17 -28.82 14.59
C LEU A 13 -29.39 -29.64 15.02
N PRO A 14 -30.60 -29.14 14.77
CA PRO A 14 -31.70 -30.01 14.41
C PRO A 14 -31.70 -30.18 12.89
N ALA A 15 -31.57 -31.43 12.44
CA ALA A 15 -31.99 -31.82 11.10
C ALA A 15 -33.52 -32.01 11.07
N ASP A 16 -34.02 -32.47 9.91
CA ASP A 16 -35.43 -32.75 9.58
C ASP A 16 -36.31 -31.50 9.31
N ASP A 17 -37.08 -31.41 8.22
CA ASP A 17 -37.14 -32.20 6.97
C ASP A 17 -37.96 -31.43 5.90
N ASP A 18 -37.84 -31.86 4.63
CA ASP A 18 -38.75 -31.61 3.48
C ASP A 18 -38.84 -30.17 2.91
N GLY A 19 -38.76 -30.04 1.58
CA GLY A 19 -38.77 -28.72 0.89
C GLY A 19 -37.81 -28.61 -0.31
N ASP A 20 -37.76 -29.66 -1.11
CA ASP A 20 -37.11 -29.77 -2.41
C ASP A 20 -37.34 -28.58 -3.37
N LEU A 21 -36.26 -27.90 -3.78
CA LEU A 21 -36.02 -27.53 -5.18
C LEU A 21 -34.52 -27.34 -5.45
N GLU A 22 -33.97 -28.26 -6.26
CA GLU A 22 -32.59 -28.25 -6.72
C GLU A 22 -32.33 -27.08 -7.71
N GLY A 23 -31.29 -26.28 -7.46
CA GLY A 23 -31.12 -25.01 -8.18
C GLY A 23 -29.79 -24.29 -7.95
N SER A 24 -28.69 -25.05 -7.89
CA SER A 24 -27.29 -24.60 -7.75
C SER A 24 -26.99 -23.17 -8.19
N ARG A 25 -26.85 -22.26 -7.21
CA ARG A 25 -26.05 -21.04 -7.33
C ARG A 25 -24.94 -21.03 -6.27
N PRO A 26 -23.86 -21.79 -6.46
CA PRO A 26 -22.68 -21.58 -5.65
C PRO A 26 -22.09 -20.20 -5.97
N TYR A 27 -21.48 -19.59 -4.95
CA TYR A 27 -20.32 -18.71 -5.12
C TYR A 27 -20.54 -17.38 -5.89
N VAL A 28 -21.26 -16.41 -5.30
CA VAL A 28 -21.20 -15.00 -5.78
C VAL A 28 -21.37 -13.88 -4.73
N ASP A 29 -21.70 -14.16 -3.46
CA ASP A 29 -22.11 -13.11 -2.50
C ASP A 29 -21.11 -12.84 -1.37
N SER A 30 -19.82 -13.07 -1.64
CA SER A 30 -18.72 -12.48 -0.86
C SER A 30 -17.63 -11.99 -1.82
N LEU A 31 -17.99 -10.98 -2.63
CA LEU A 31 -16.99 -9.97 -2.97
C LEU A 31 -16.64 -9.27 -1.67
N GLY A 32 -15.60 -9.76 -0.99
CA GLY A 32 -14.94 -9.00 0.05
C GLY A 32 -14.58 -7.63 -0.52
N ALA A 33 -14.95 -6.56 0.18
CA ALA A 33 -14.48 -5.23 -0.17
C ALA A 33 -12.94 -5.26 -0.20
N PRO A 34 -12.28 -4.56 -1.15
CA PRO A 34 -10.83 -4.46 -1.16
C PRO A 34 -10.37 -3.93 0.20
N ASP A 35 -9.50 -4.68 0.86
CA ASP A 35 -9.01 -4.33 2.17
C ASP A 35 -7.94 -3.24 2.00
N PRO A 36 -8.17 -2.00 2.49
CA PRO A 36 -7.23 -0.91 2.27
C PRO A 36 -5.85 -1.18 2.91
N GLU A 37 -5.74 -2.10 3.87
CA GLU A 37 -4.45 -2.54 4.39
C GLU A 37 -3.70 -3.44 3.39
N MET A 38 -4.40 -4.24 2.59
CA MET A 38 -3.80 -5.04 1.51
C MET A 38 -3.37 -4.15 0.33
N ASP A 39 -4.22 -3.20 -0.08
CA ASP A 39 -3.90 -2.24 -1.15
C ASP A 39 -2.61 -1.46 -0.82
N LEU A 40 -2.44 -1.01 0.43
CA LEU A 40 -1.23 -0.34 0.90
C LEU A 40 0.01 -1.25 0.86
N VAL A 41 -0.13 -2.54 1.19
CA VAL A 41 0.99 -3.50 1.12
C VAL A 41 1.40 -3.78 -0.33
N GLU A 42 0.45 -3.84 -1.27
CA GLU A 42 0.72 -3.95 -2.71
C GLU A 42 1.43 -2.69 -3.24
N ASP A 43 0.95 -1.49 -2.89
CA ASP A 43 1.61 -0.22 -3.21
C ASP A 43 3.06 -0.16 -2.68
N PHE A 44 3.31 -0.62 -1.45
CA PHE A 44 4.66 -0.66 -0.88
C PHE A 44 5.57 -1.70 -1.57
N GLN A 45 5.03 -2.85 -1.98
CA GLN A 45 5.78 -3.86 -2.72
C GLN A 45 6.19 -3.37 -4.12
N ALA A 46 5.30 -2.68 -4.84
CA ALA A 46 5.61 -2.07 -6.12
C ALA A 46 6.59 -0.88 -6.00
N LEU A 47 6.53 -0.12 -4.90
CA LEU A 47 7.41 1.03 -4.68
C LEU A 47 8.84 0.63 -4.29
N ALA A 48 9.03 -0.45 -3.53
CA ALA A 48 10.35 -0.88 -3.03
C ALA A 48 11.44 -1.05 -4.13
N PRO A 49 11.24 -1.82 -5.22
CA PRO A 49 12.25 -1.95 -6.27
C PRO A 49 12.54 -0.62 -6.98
N LEU A 50 11.50 0.20 -7.21
CA LEU A 50 11.64 1.51 -7.83
C LEU A 50 12.47 2.49 -6.99
N LEU A 51 12.48 2.34 -5.66
CA LEU A 51 13.33 3.11 -4.75
C LEU A 51 14.79 2.64 -4.75
N ASP A 52 15.05 1.36 -4.99
CA ASP A 52 16.41 0.80 -5.08
C ASP A 52 17.07 1.08 -6.45
N GLU A 53 16.28 1.31 -7.50
CA GLU A 53 16.77 1.82 -8.80
C GLU A 53 17.14 3.32 -8.78
N LEU A 54 16.78 4.06 -7.72
CA LEU A 54 17.11 5.48 -7.62
C LEU A 54 18.60 5.73 -7.37
N GLY A 55 19.21 6.57 -8.21
CA GLY A 55 20.55 7.09 -7.96
C GLY A 55 20.65 7.89 -6.65
N ASP A 56 21.84 7.90 -6.05
CA ASP A 56 22.12 8.46 -4.71
C ASP A 56 21.54 9.86 -4.48
N ARG A 57 21.56 10.72 -5.50
CA ARG A 57 21.04 12.09 -5.43
C ARG A 57 19.54 12.13 -5.17
N ASP A 58 18.78 11.29 -5.87
CA ASP A 58 17.32 11.25 -5.78
C ASP A 58 16.88 10.50 -4.52
N ARG A 59 17.58 9.42 -4.16
CA ARG A 59 17.42 8.75 -2.86
C ARG A 59 17.69 9.69 -1.69
N ARG A 60 18.77 10.50 -1.74
CA ARG A 60 19.06 11.52 -0.71
C ARG A 60 18.01 12.63 -0.68
N LEU A 61 17.48 13.04 -1.83
CA LEU A 61 16.40 14.04 -1.90
C LEU A 61 15.11 13.53 -1.23
N LEU A 62 14.73 12.27 -1.44
CA LEU A 62 13.61 11.64 -0.73
C LEU A 62 13.90 11.47 0.76
N GLN A 63 15.10 11.03 1.13
CA GLN A 63 15.51 10.87 2.53
C GLN A 63 15.38 12.19 3.30
N MET A 64 15.85 13.31 2.73
CA MET A 64 15.69 14.63 3.35
C MET A 64 14.21 15.03 3.44
N ARG A 65 13.41 14.82 2.38
CA ARG A 65 12.02 15.29 2.35
C ARG A 65 11.05 14.46 3.21
N PHE A 66 11.21 13.15 3.24
CA PHE A 66 10.25 12.20 3.82
C PHE A 66 10.81 11.41 5.00
N GLY A 67 12.12 11.21 5.08
CA GLY A 67 12.78 10.53 6.22
C GLY A 67 13.38 11.49 7.26
N GLN A 68 13.58 12.76 6.93
CA GLN A 68 14.03 13.84 7.83
C GLN A 68 13.03 15.01 7.87
N GLU A 69 11.89 14.86 7.19
CA GLU A 69 10.77 15.81 7.13
C GLU A 69 11.09 17.25 6.65
N MET A 70 12.32 17.50 6.18
CA MET A 70 12.81 18.83 5.80
C MET A 70 11.91 19.50 4.76
N THR A 71 11.62 20.79 4.94
CA THR A 71 10.91 21.59 3.95
C THR A 71 11.76 21.75 2.68
N GLN A 72 11.09 22.02 1.55
CA GLN A 72 11.79 22.28 0.29
C GLN A 72 12.73 23.50 0.34
N SER A 73 12.50 24.43 1.28
CA SER A 73 13.38 25.57 1.53
C SER A 73 14.66 25.17 2.28
N GLU A 74 14.54 24.32 3.31
CA GLU A 74 15.69 23.79 4.06
C GLU A 74 16.54 22.87 3.18
N ILE A 75 15.91 22.00 2.38
CA ILE A 75 16.58 21.19 1.36
C ILE A 75 17.29 22.08 0.32
N GLY A 76 16.67 23.22 -0.05
CA GLY A 76 17.29 24.18 -0.95
C GLY A 76 18.57 24.78 -0.36
N ALA A 77 18.53 25.17 0.92
CA ALA A 77 19.70 25.67 1.64
C ALA A 77 20.82 24.62 1.74
N GLU A 78 20.50 23.39 2.13
CA GLU A 78 21.44 22.24 2.22
C GLU A 78 22.09 21.91 0.86
N LEU A 79 21.31 21.95 -0.24
CA LEU A 79 21.78 21.64 -1.59
C LEU A 79 22.35 22.84 -2.36
N GLY A 80 22.38 24.04 -1.76
CA GLY A 80 22.81 25.27 -2.44
C GLY A 80 21.94 25.67 -3.65
N CYS A 81 20.64 25.38 -3.63
CA CYS A 81 19.71 25.70 -4.72
C CYS A 81 18.38 26.29 -4.20
N SER A 82 17.53 26.80 -5.09
CA SER A 82 16.25 27.41 -4.66
C SER A 82 15.19 26.38 -4.32
N GLN A 83 14.27 26.71 -3.42
CA GLN A 83 13.08 25.91 -3.11
C GLN A 83 12.30 25.50 -4.38
N MET A 84 12.21 26.40 -5.37
CA MET A 84 11.58 26.12 -6.67
C MET A 84 12.34 25.05 -7.48
N HIS A 85 13.68 25.00 -7.38
CA HIS A 85 14.49 23.93 -7.97
C HIS A 85 14.17 22.60 -7.28
N VAL A 86 14.19 22.56 -5.94
CA VAL A 86 13.85 21.37 -5.14
C VAL A 86 12.46 20.85 -5.46
N SER A 87 11.47 21.74 -5.53
CA SER A 87 10.09 21.41 -5.90
C SER A 87 10.02 20.71 -7.25
N ARG A 88 10.69 21.24 -8.28
CA ARG A 88 10.75 20.64 -9.63
C ARG A 88 11.45 19.27 -9.63
N LEU A 89 12.49 19.07 -8.83
CA LEU A 89 13.14 17.76 -8.70
C LEU A 89 12.19 16.74 -8.06
N LEU A 90 11.58 17.07 -6.91
CA LEU A 90 10.61 16.21 -6.23
C LEU A 90 9.41 15.87 -7.12
N THR A 91 8.84 16.85 -7.84
CA THR A 91 7.71 16.59 -8.76
C THR A 91 8.09 15.61 -9.87
N ARG A 92 9.28 15.75 -10.47
CA ARG A 92 9.75 14.81 -11.51
C ARG A 92 10.01 13.42 -10.94
N LEU A 93 10.67 13.34 -9.78
CA LEU A 93 11.01 12.08 -9.13
C LEU A 93 9.75 11.30 -8.71
N LEU A 94 8.80 11.95 -8.02
CA LEU A 94 7.53 11.34 -7.64
C LEU A 94 6.67 10.98 -8.86
N GLY A 95 6.74 11.76 -9.93
CA GLY A 95 6.11 11.44 -11.22
C GLY A 95 6.67 10.17 -11.84
N ASN A 96 8.00 9.99 -11.83
CA ASN A 96 8.66 8.78 -12.32
C ASN A 96 8.31 7.54 -11.48
N LEU A 97 8.38 7.65 -10.14
CA LEU A 97 8.01 6.55 -9.24
C LEU A 97 6.56 6.11 -9.47
N ARG A 98 5.63 7.08 -9.54
CA ARG A 98 4.22 6.79 -9.84
C ARG A 98 4.03 6.15 -11.22
N ALA A 99 4.78 6.57 -12.23
CA ALA A 99 4.72 5.96 -13.56
C ALA A 99 5.22 4.50 -13.54
N GLY A 100 6.28 4.21 -12.77
CA GLY A 100 6.77 2.86 -12.55
C GLY A 100 5.69 1.96 -11.91
N MET A 101 5.07 2.41 -10.81
CA MET A 101 3.99 1.67 -10.13
C MET A 101 2.77 1.40 -11.03
N LEU A 102 2.50 2.26 -12.02
CA LEU A 102 1.43 2.05 -13.00
C LEU A 102 1.81 1.15 -14.18
N THR A 103 3.10 0.80 -14.34
CA THR A 103 3.61 -0.02 -15.45
C THR A 103 3.75 -1.50 -15.06
N ASP A 104 3.81 -1.82 -13.77
CA ASP A 104 3.94 -3.17 -13.22
C ASP A 104 2.59 -3.91 -13.07
N LYS A 105 1.66 -3.71 -14.04
CA LYS A 105 0.25 -4.12 -13.94
C LYS A 105 -0.31 -4.78 -15.20
#